data_AF-A0A1M2VMM1-F1
#
_entry.id   AF-A0A1M2VMM1-F1
#
_cell.length_a   1.000
_cell.length_b   1.000
_cell.length_c   1.000
_cell.angle_alpha   90.00
_cell.angle_beta   90.00
_cell.angle_gamma   90.00
#
_symmetry.space_group_name_H-M   'P 1'
#
loop_
_entity.id
_entity.type
_entity.pdbx_description
1 polymer ?
#
loop_
_entity_poly.entity_id
_entity_poly.type
_entity_poly.pdbx_seq_one_letter_code
_entity_poly.pdbx_strand_id
1 'polypeptide(L)'
;MLHRGYDVWISDADGRRIPEYNMEVEGAEGKTVACYIPSESGKRFIINWKDHGSPHHTTFRCDLDGKLAGGTTCKPNHSGRRIGLRTTSDKASYSPYQFADLRTTDDETALWAAGSLEKLGIIEVRAVRIHKHKRAVAFKPYPFQGVDAVHERSKKLGAHCVTLGRPVSTGKPHELCQSTPLYPHEGAYATFIFRYRPPALLQAQGIMPPAAPAFGEGSGVGKGKARAHSNDLSNSGPSRVKPEKSRGKDKVKAEPAPASGSGLGLSDQSVQSDVIELFDSDYDYEEVDRKPVIHRSGRARRVKPERVEADPDDVIDLTLDD
;
A
#
# COMPACT_ATOMS: atom_id res chain seq x y z
N MET A 1 -1.67 12.15 -4.92
CA MET A 1 -0.92 12.48 -6.14
C MET A 1 -1.91 12.56 -7.29
N LEU A 2 -2.17 13.76 -7.81
CA LEU A 2 -3.13 14.00 -8.92
C LEU A 2 -2.41 13.94 -10.27
N HIS A 3 -2.82 13.03 -11.15
CA HIS A 3 -2.27 12.92 -12.50
C HIS A 3 -3.32 12.39 -13.48
N ARG A 4 -3.45 13.04 -14.64
CA ARG A 4 -4.37 12.64 -15.74
C ARG A 4 -5.81 12.39 -15.30
N GLY A 5 -6.32 13.20 -14.35
CA GLY A 5 -7.70 13.10 -13.85
C GLY A 5 -7.92 12.07 -12.75
N TYR A 6 -6.86 11.43 -12.24
CA TYR A 6 -6.93 10.51 -11.10
C TYR A 6 -6.07 11.03 -9.95
N ASP A 7 -6.63 11.10 -8.74
CA ASP A 7 -5.85 11.31 -7.51
C ASP A 7 -5.64 9.96 -6.83
N VAL A 8 -4.38 9.58 -6.60
CA VAL A 8 -4.00 8.34 -5.91
C VAL A 8 -3.12 8.69 -4.73
N TRP A 9 -3.39 8.13 -3.55
CA TRP A 9 -2.59 8.39 -2.36
C TRP A 9 -2.50 7.18 -1.44
N ILE A 10 -1.48 7.17 -0.60
CA ILE A 10 -1.32 6.18 0.46
C ILE A 10 -1.79 6.80 1.78
N SER A 11 -2.56 6.06 2.57
CA SER A 11 -2.94 6.46 3.93
C SER A 11 -2.50 5.42 4.96
N ASP A 12 -2.40 5.84 6.22
CA ASP A 12 -2.28 4.94 7.36
C ASP A 12 -3.59 4.14 7.58
N ALA A 13 -3.58 3.29 8.61
CA ALA A 13 -4.74 2.48 9.00
C ALA A 13 -5.96 3.31 9.45
N ASP A 14 -5.73 4.53 9.91
CA ASP A 14 -6.76 5.46 10.38
C ASP A 14 -7.27 6.37 9.24
N GLY A 15 -6.79 6.15 8.01
CA GLY A 15 -7.20 6.92 6.83
C GLY A 15 -6.46 8.25 6.67
N ARG A 16 -5.46 8.57 7.49
CA ARG A 16 -4.67 9.79 7.34
C ARG A 16 -3.69 9.62 6.19
N ARG A 17 -3.72 10.56 5.25
CA ARG A 17 -2.82 10.54 4.08
C ARG A 17 -1.37 10.67 4.54
N ILE A 18 -0.53 9.75 4.06
CA ILE A 18 0.91 9.78 4.30
C ILE A 18 1.52 10.92 3.45
N PRO A 19 2.41 11.76 4.01
CA PRO A 19 3.04 12.84 3.26
C PRO A 19 3.83 12.36 2.04
N GLU A 20 3.70 13.08 0.94
CA GLU A 20 4.37 12.83 -0.35
C GLU A 20 5.49 13.85 -0.55
N TYR A 21 6.71 13.39 -0.84
CA TYR A 21 7.91 14.22 -1.02
C TYR A 21 8.52 14.04 -2.41
N ASN A 22 9.22 15.05 -2.93
CA ASN A 22 9.90 15.05 -4.24
C ASN A 22 9.03 14.44 -5.35
N MET A 23 7.91 15.11 -5.64
CA MET A 23 7.01 14.68 -6.70
C MET A 23 7.60 15.01 -8.07
N GLU A 24 7.70 14.02 -8.94
CA GLU A 24 8.31 14.13 -10.26
C GLU A 24 7.49 13.39 -11.32
N VAL A 25 7.54 13.88 -12.56
CA VAL A 25 6.99 13.18 -13.73
C VAL A 25 8.12 12.38 -14.36
N GLU A 26 7.88 11.09 -14.63
CA GLU A 26 8.87 10.16 -15.16
C GLU A 26 8.46 9.61 -16.53
N GLY A 27 9.48 9.25 -17.33
CA GLY A 27 9.32 8.62 -18.64
C GLY A 27 9.00 9.61 -19.77
N ALA A 28 9.39 9.25 -20.98
CA ALA A 28 9.25 10.12 -22.17
C ALA A 28 7.79 10.46 -22.50
N GLU A 29 6.84 9.59 -22.15
CA GLU A 29 5.41 9.78 -22.44
C GLU A 29 4.66 10.62 -21.39
N GLY A 30 5.31 10.98 -20.27
CA GLY A 30 4.68 11.74 -19.19
C GLY A 30 3.40 11.09 -18.63
N LYS A 31 3.37 9.75 -18.58
CA LYS A 31 2.27 8.94 -18.02
C LYS A 31 2.50 8.55 -16.57
N THR A 32 3.74 8.68 -16.10
CA THR A 32 4.17 8.21 -14.80
C THR A 32 4.47 9.41 -13.92
N VAL A 33 3.92 9.39 -12.72
CA VAL A 33 4.26 10.33 -11.65
C VAL A 33 4.79 9.53 -10.46
N ALA A 34 5.80 10.06 -9.80
CA ALA A 34 6.45 9.40 -8.70
C ALA A 34 6.68 10.35 -7.53
N CYS A 35 6.69 9.82 -6.31
CA CYS A 35 7.10 10.55 -5.11
C CYS A 35 7.74 9.59 -4.11
N TYR A 36 8.26 10.16 -3.03
CA TYR A 36 8.71 9.43 -1.85
C TYR A 36 7.68 9.53 -0.73
N ILE A 37 7.51 8.44 0.02
CA ILE A 37 6.69 8.42 1.23
C ILE A 37 7.46 7.77 2.39
N PRO A 38 7.27 8.24 3.63
CA PRO A 38 7.81 7.55 4.81
C PRO A 38 7.06 6.24 5.02
N SER A 39 7.80 5.23 5.50
CA SER A 39 7.28 3.94 5.90
C SER A 39 7.84 3.55 7.25
N GLU A 40 7.02 2.90 8.07
CA GLU A 40 7.40 2.44 9.40
C GLU A 40 7.12 0.94 9.50
N SER A 41 8.13 0.17 9.88
CA SER A 41 8.00 -1.29 10.05
C SER A 41 6.85 -1.61 11.00
N GLY A 42 6.03 -2.58 10.62
CA GLY A 42 4.85 -2.99 11.35
C GLY A 42 3.61 -2.13 11.12
N LYS A 43 3.69 -0.96 10.46
CA LYS A 43 2.51 -0.14 10.19
C LYS A 43 1.77 -0.60 8.94
N ARG A 44 0.43 -0.60 9.04
CA ARG A 44 -0.47 -0.89 7.91
C ARG A 44 -0.67 0.35 7.07
N PHE A 45 -0.93 0.14 5.79
CA PHE A 45 -1.28 1.21 4.87
C PHE A 45 -2.41 0.81 3.93
N ILE A 46 -3.06 1.81 3.35
CA ILE A 46 -4.17 1.67 2.41
C ILE A 46 -3.82 2.44 1.14
N ILE A 47 -4.06 1.81 -0.01
CA ILE A 47 -3.96 2.46 -1.32
C ILE A 47 -5.33 3.04 -1.64
N ASN A 48 -5.41 4.34 -1.84
CA ASN A 48 -6.67 5.03 -2.13
C ASN A 48 -6.60 5.70 -3.49
N TRP A 49 -7.77 5.87 -4.13
CA TRP A 49 -7.88 6.62 -5.36
C TRP A 49 -9.21 7.34 -5.48
N LYS A 50 -9.22 8.39 -6.30
CA LYS A 50 -10.39 9.13 -6.73
C LYS A 50 -10.29 9.44 -8.21
N ASP A 51 -11.36 9.13 -8.93
CA ASP A 51 -11.56 9.55 -10.31
C ASP A 51 -12.23 10.94 -10.31
N HIS A 52 -11.63 11.92 -10.99
CA HIS A 52 -12.12 13.30 -11.10
C HIS A 52 -12.87 13.59 -12.41
N GLY A 53 -13.44 12.56 -13.04
CA GLY A 53 -14.30 12.72 -14.22
C GLY A 53 -13.77 12.12 -15.50
N SER A 54 -13.01 11.03 -15.39
CA SER A 54 -12.70 10.19 -16.55
C SER A 54 -13.99 9.68 -17.19
N PRO A 55 -14.13 9.74 -18.53
CA PRO A 55 -15.32 9.24 -19.21
C PRO A 55 -15.40 7.71 -19.25
N HIS A 56 -14.36 7.01 -18.76
CA HIS A 56 -14.25 5.57 -18.86
C HIS A 56 -14.18 4.91 -17.48
N HIS A 57 -14.71 3.69 -17.41
CA HIS A 57 -14.40 2.82 -16.27
C HIS A 57 -12.90 2.56 -16.23
N THR A 58 -12.37 2.45 -15.02
CA THR A 58 -10.93 2.30 -14.80
C THR A 58 -10.69 1.08 -13.91
N THR A 59 -9.63 0.32 -14.16
CA THR A 59 -9.09 -0.61 -13.17
C THR A 59 -7.77 -0.09 -12.66
N PHE A 60 -7.65 -0.02 -11.34
CA PHE A 60 -6.41 0.27 -10.64
C PHE A 60 -5.74 -1.05 -10.30
N ARG A 61 -4.62 -1.35 -10.97
CA ARG A 61 -3.78 -2.51 -10.67
C ARG A 61 -2.65 -2.07 -9.76
N CYS A 62 -2.45 -2.79 -8.67
CA CYS A 62 -1.44 -2.48 -7.68
C CYS A 62 -0.34 -3.54 -7.72
N ASP A 63 0.91 -3.09 -7.71
CA ASP A 63 2.08 -3.94 -7.56
C ASP A 63 2.88 -3.43 -6.36
N LEU A 64 3.27 -4.36 -5.48
CA LEU A 64 3.99 -4.09 -4.24
C LEU A 64 5.33 -4.82 -4.32
N ASP A 65 6.43 -4.08 -4.29
CA ASP A 65 7.77 -4.62 -4.48
C ASP A 65 7.93 -5.44 -5.78
N GLY A 66 7.26 -5.00 -6.85
CA GLY A 66 7.25 -5.69 -8.13
C GLY A 66 6.31 -6.91 -8.21
N LYS A 67 5.54 -7.19 -7.15
CA LYS A 67 4.61 -8.31 -7.09
C LYS A 67 3.17 -7.84 -7.21
N LEU A 68 2.40 -8.48 -8.10
CA LEU A 68 0.99 -8.17 -8.30
C LEU A 68 0.22 -8.32 -6.98
N ALA A 69 -0.34 -7.21 -6.50
CA ALA A 69 -1.14 -7.12 -5.30
C ALA A 69 -2.64 -6.98 -5.61
N GLY A 70 -3.03 -7.34 -6.82
CA GLY A 70 -4.40 -7.36 -7.32
C GLY A 70 -4.87 -6.04 -7.89
N GLY A 71 -6.13 -5.98 -8.28
CA GLY A 71 -6.72 -4.78 -8.86
C GLY A 71 -8.17 -4.59 -8.48
N THR A 72 -8.60 -3.33 -8.56
CA THR A 72 -9.97 -2.93 -8.25
C THR A 72 -10.50 -2.07 -9.38
N THR A 73 -11.74 -2.31 -9.79
CA THR A 73 -12.42 -1.50 -10.79
C THR A 73 -13.11 -0.31 -10.14
N CYS A 74 -13.07 0.85 -10.79
CA CYS A 74 -13.70 2.08 -10.38
C CYS A 74 -14.62 2.59 -11.50
N LYS A 75 -15.79 3.10 -11.13
CA LYS A 75 -16.71 3.80 -12.05
C LYS A 75 -16.20 5.25 -12.24
N PRO A 76 -16.48 5.89 -13.39
CA PRO A 76 -16.27 7.32 -13.58
C PRO A 76 -16.74 8.17 -12.39
N ASN A 77 -15.96 9.15 -11.95
CA ASN A 77 -16.30 10.04 -10.82
C ASN A 77 -16.44 9.38 -9.44
N HIS A 78 -16.02 8.12 -9.27
CA HIS A 78 -16.04 7.46 -7.96
C HIS A 78 -14.65 7.41 -7.31
N SER A 79 -14.67 7.20 -6.00
CA SER A 79 -13.48 6.87 -5.22
C SER A 79 -13.44 5.37 -4.93
N GLY A 80 -12.27 4.88 -4.53
CA GLY A 80 -12.12 3.52 -4.03
C GLY A 80 -10.84 3.38 -3.23
N ARG A 81 -10.69 2.21 -2.63
CA ARG A 81 -9.49 1.87 -1.86
C ARG A 81 -9.16 0.40 -1.96
N ARG A 82 -7.92 0.07 -1.63
CA ARG A 82 -7.41 -1.29 -1.48
C ARG A 82 -6.64 -1.41 -0.18
N ILE A 83 -7.18 -2.25 0.69
CA ILE A 83 -6.74 -2.40 2.09
C ILE A 83 -5.84 -3.63 2.30
N GLY A 84 -5.75 -4.52 1.31
CA GLY A 84 -4.99 -5.76 1.44
C GLY A 84 -5.30 -6.79 0.35
N LEU A 85 -4.91 -8.04 0.62
CA LEU A 85 -5.07 -9.19 -0.28
C LEU A 85 -5.89 -10.30 0.36
N ARG A 86 -6.70 -10.98 -0.44
CA ARG A 86 -7.35 -12.23 -0.05
C ARG A 86 -6.46 -13.39 -0.49
N THR A 87 -5.72 -13.97 0.45
CA THR A 87 -4.75 -15.05 0.19
C THR A 87 -5.24 -16.43 0.60
N THR A 88 -6.35 -16.50 1.34
CA THR A 88 -6.98 -17.74 1.80
C THR A 88 -8.22 -18.04 0.96
N SER A 89 -8.75 -19.27 1.07
CA SER A 89 -10.03 -19.65 0.48
C SER A 89 -11.24 -18.95 1.11
N ASP A 90 -11.05 -18.32 2.28
CA ASP A 90 -12.07 -17.52 2.94
C ASP A 90 -12.29 -16.21 2.17
N LYS A 91 -13.38 -16.18 1.41
CA LYS A 91 -13.79 -15.02 0.60
C LYS A 91 -14.24 -13.84 1.46
N ALA A 92 -14.45 -14.03 2.77
CA ALA A 92 -14.87 -13.02 3.71
C ALA A 92 -13.72 -12.53 4.60
N SER A 93 -12.45 -12.87 4.32
CA SER A 93 -11.31 -12.23 4.98
C SER A 93 -10.27 -11.70 4.00
N TYR A 94 -9.47 -10.74 4.46
CA TYR A 94 -8.30 -10.23 3.77
C TYR A 94 -7.14 -10.05 4.74
N SER A 95 -5.92 -10.21 4.27
CA SER A 95 -4.71 -9.81 4.97
C SER A 95 -4.35 -8.37 4.60
N PRO A 96 -4.27 -7.44 5.58
CA PRO A 96 -3.91 -6.05 5.32
C PRO A 96 -2.49 -5.89 4.77
N TYR A 97 -2.25 -4.86 3.98
CA TYR A 97 -0.88 -4.49 3.62
C TYR A 97 -0.15 -3.88 4.82
N GLN A 98 1.13 -4.23 4.97
CA GLN A 98 1.95 -3.81 6.09
C GLN A 98 3.39 -3.57 5.63
N PHE A 99 3.99 -2.46 6.03
CA PHE A 99 5.44 -2.28 5.87
C PHE A 99 6.18 -3.17 6.86
N ALA A 100 7.34 -3.70 6.47
CA ALA A 100 8.18 -4.51 7.33
C ALA A 100 9.65 -4.26 7.02
N ASP A 101 10.51 -4.61 7.98
CA ASP A 101 11.95 -4.61 7.76
C ASP A 101 12.33 -5.67 6.72
N LEU A 102 13.18 -5.28 5.76
CA LEU A 102 13.74 -6.22 4.82
C LEU A 102 14.66 -7.19 5.56
N ARG A 103 14.34 -8.49 5.50
CA ARG A 103 15.21 -9.53 6.05
C ARG A 103 16.46 -9.65 5.18
N THR A 104 17.61 -9.77 5.83
CA THR A 104 18.87 -10.03 5.15
C THR A 104 19.43 -11.39 5.54
N THR A 105 20.28 -11.95 4.67
CA THR A 105 20.96 -13.23 4.87
C THR A 105 22.35 -13.20 4.24
N ASP A 106 23.29 -13.97 4.77
CA ASP A 106 24.65 -14.19 4.21
C ASP A 106 24.71 -15.46 3.34
N ASP A 107 23.56 -16.07 3.08
CA ASP A 107 23.46 -17.25 2.21
C ASP A 107 23.53 -16.83 0.74
N GLU A 108 24.68 -17.10 0.10
CA GLU A 108 24.94 -16.82 -1.32
C GLU A 108 23.94 -17.51 -2.28
N THR A 109 23.15 -18.48 -1.81
CA THR A 109 22.07 -19.11 -2.59
C THR A 109 20.75 -18.34 -2.54
N ALA A 110 20.65 -17.28 -1.72
CA ALA A 110 19.50 -16.39 -1.64
C ALA A 110 19.38 -15.53 -2.92
N LEU A 111 18.91 -16.19 -3.98
CA LEU A 111 18.68 -15.61 -5.29
C LEU A 111 17.30 -14.94 -5.30
N TRP A 112 17.27 -13.66 -4.97
CA TRP A 112 16.21 -12.81 -5.50
C TRP A 112 16.50 -12.62 -7.00
N ALA A 113 15.53 -12.91 -7.87
CA ALA A 113 15.70 -12.68 -9.30
C ALA A 113 16.17 -11.24 -9.54
N ALA A 114 17.30 -11.06 -10.22
CA ALA A 114 18.03 -9.79 -10.29
C ALA A 114 17.17 -8.57 -10.70
N GLY A 115 16.08 -8.76 -11.46
CA GLY A 115 15.13 -7.69 -11.83
C GLY A 115 14.12 -7.30 -10.74
N SER A 116 13.88 -8.15 -9.75
CA SER A 116 12.90 -7.89 -8.67
C SER A 116 13.47 -7.01 -7.55
N LEU A 117 14.78 -6.76 -7.52
CA LEU A 117 15.42 -5.88 -6.53
C LEU A 117 15.26 -4.39 -6.87
N GLU A 118 15.10 -4.06 -8.15
CA GLU A 118 14.88 -2.68 -8.62
C GLU A 118 13.50 -2.16 -8.22
N LYS A 119 12.53 -3.07 -8.13
CA LYS A 119 11.15 -2.77 -7.73
C LYS A 119 10.94 -2.80 -6.21
N LEU A 120 11.95 -3.19 -5.43
CA LEU A 120 11.87 -3.18 -3.96
C LEU A 120 11.75 -1.76 -3.42
N GLY A 121 10.86 -1.56 -2.44
CA GLY A 121 10.59 -0.24 -1.89
C GLY A 121 9.65 0.58 -2.77
N ILE A 122 8.89 -0.06 -3.66
CA ILE A 122 7.97 0.60 -4.59
C ILE A 122 6.55 0.04 -4.44
N ILE A 123 5.59 0.96 -4.29
CA ILE A 123 4.18 0.73 -4.54
C ILE A 123 3.86 1.35 -5.89
N GLU A 124 3.52 0.51 -6.88
CA GLU A 124 3.14 0.95 -8.21
C GLU A 124 1.63 0.77 -8.40
N VAL A 125 0.92 1.84 -8.76
CA VAL A 125 -0.51 1.81 -9.06
C VAL A 125 -0.72 2.22 -10.51
N ARG A 126 -1.29 1.34 -11.31
CA ARG A 126 -1.55 1.56 -12.74
C ARG A 126 -3.05 1.72 -12.97
N ALA A 127 -3.45 2.87 -13.49
CA ALA A 127 -4.81 3.12 -13.97
C ALA A 127 -4.92 2.68 -15.43
N VAL A 128 -5.73 1.65 -15.68
CA VAL A 128 -6.01 1.12 -17.03
C VAL A 128 -7.47 1.36 -17.37
N ARG A 129 -7.72 1.98 -18.52
CA ARG A 129 -9.08 2.22 -19.02
C ARG A 129 -9.71 0.90 -19.46
N ILE A 130 -10.95 0.65 -19.05
CA ILE A 130 -11.67 -0.62 -19.29
C ILE A 130 -13.07 -0.37 -19.81
N HIS A 131 -13.65 -1.39 -20.44
CA HIS A 131 -15.09 -1.41 -20.72
C HIS A 131 -15.90 -1.44 -19.42
N LYS A 132 -17.13 -0.90 -19.48
CA LYS A 132 -18.10 -0.95 -18.35
C LYS A 132 -18.42 -2.37 -17.90
N HIS A 133 -18.47 -3.31 -18.85
CA HIS A 133 -18.85 -4.68 -18.58
C HIS A 133 -17.71 -5.43 -17.89
N LYS A 134 -18.09 -6.21 -16.87
CA LYS A 134 -17.20 -7.08 -16.11
C LYS A 134 -17.77 -8.49 -16.14
N ARG A 135 -16.89 -9.47 -16.06
CA ARG A 135 -17.27 -10.88 -15.95
C ARG A 135 -16.94 -11.38 -14.55
N ALA A 136 -17.93 -11.92 -13.86
CA ALA A 136 -17.72 -12.68 -12.64
C ALA A 136 -16.81 -13.88 -12.91
N VAL A 137 -15.78 -14.06 -12.07
CA VAL A 137 -14.85 -15.19 -12.17
C VAL A 137 -14.70 -15.87 -10.83
N ALA A 138 -14.45 -17.17 -10.86
CA ALA A 138 -14.17 -17.93 -9.65
C ALA A 138 -12.94 -17.35 -8.95
N PHE A 139 -13.09 -17.05 -7.67
CA PHE A 139 -11.96 -16.63 -6.85
C PHE A 139 -10.94 -17.77 -6.74
N LYS A 140 -9.70 -17.48 -7.13
CA LYS A 140 -8.55 -18.34 -6.88
C LYS A 140 -7.63 -17.59 -5.91
N PRO A 141 -7.30 -18.17 -4.75
CA PRO A 141 -6.31 -17.58 -3.86
C PRO A 141 -5.01 -17.35 -4.64
N TYR A 142 -4.51 -16.12 -4.60
CA TYR A 142 -3.19 -15.82 -5.15
C TYR A 142 -2.18 -15.91 -4.01
N PRO A 143 -1.18 -16.81 -4.08
CA PRO A 143 -0.12 -16.87 -3.07
C PRO A 143 0.76 -15.64 -3.26
N PHE A 144 0.45 -14.58 -2.52
CA PHE A 144 1.37 -13.46 -2.40
C PHE A 144 2.55 -13.91 -1.54
N GLN A 145 3.64 -14.28 -2.20
CA GLN A 145 4.92 -14.46 -1.52
C GLN A 145 5.45 -13.05 -1.24
N GLY A 146 5.71 -12.70 0.03
CA GLY A 146 6.32 -11.42 0.40
C GLY A 146 7.76 -11.30 -0.12
N VAL A 147 8.49 -10.27 0.31
CA VAL A 147 9.92 -10.20 -0.01
C VAL A 147 10.71 -11.20 0.86
N ASP A 148 11.41 -12.14 0.22
CA ASP A 148 12.28 -13.11 0.89
C ASP A 148 13.56 -12.42 1.37
N ALA A 149 14.37 -13.14 2.16
CA ALA A 149 15.63 -12.60 2.63
C ALA A 149 16.53 -12.23 1.45
N VAL A 150 17.07 -11.02 1.47
CA VAL A 150 17.98 -10.52 0.44
C VAL A 150 19.42 -10.64 0.93
N HIS A 151 20.33 -11.01 0.04
CA HIS A 151 21.74 -11.11 0.42
C HIS A 151 22.28 -9.77 0.95
N GLU A 152 23.03 -9.77 2.06
CA GLU A 152 23.57 -8.57 2.69
C GLU A 152 24.41 -7.71 1.72
N ARG A 153 25.13 -8.37 0.81
CA ARG A 153 25.93 -7.71 -0.24
C ARG A 153 25.12 -6.88 -1.25
N SER A 154 23.79 -6.97 -1.25
CA SER A 154 22.91 -6.19 -2.11
C SER A 154 22.83 -4.70 -1.73
N LYS A 155 23.48 -4.28 -0.62
CA LYS A 155 23.56 -2.87 -0.17
C LYS A 155 22.21 -2.20 0.07
N LYS A 156 21.17 -2.98 0.37
CA LYS A 156 19.82 -2.51 0.75
C LYS A 156 19.61 -2.52 2.27
N LEU A 157 20.69 -2.35 3.03
CA LEU A 157 20.65 -2.27 4.49
C LEU A 157 19.68 -1.17 4.94
N GLY A 158 18.76 -1.52 5.84
CA GLY A 158 17.73 -0.61 6.35
C GLY A 158 16.57 -0.34 5.37
N ALA A 159 16.46 -1.06 4.25
CA ALA A 159 15.27 -0.96 3.41
C ALA A 159 14.06 -1.63 4.08
N HIS A 160 12.86 -1.13 3.74
CA HIS A 160 11.62 -1.80 4.07
C HIS A 160 11.11 -2.61 2.86
N CYS A 161 10.28 -3.61 3.14
CA CYS A 161 9.46 -4.32 2.18
C CYS A 161 7.97 -4.29 2.57
N VAL A 162 7.10 -4.80 1.70
CA VAL A 162 5.71 -5.08 2.02
C VAL A 162 5.52 -6.54 2.42
N THR A 163 4.80 -6.72 3.51
CA THR A 163 4.28 -7.99 3.99
C THR A 163 2.77 -7.93 4.17
N LEU A 164 2.18 -9.07 4.49
CA LEU A 164 0.76 -9.20 4.76
C LEU A 164 0.53 -9.40 6.26
N GLY A 165 -0.31 -8.54 6.83
CA GLY A 165 -0.72 -8.65 8.23
C GLY A 165 -1.67 -9.82 8.48
N ARG A 166 -2.00 -10.02 9.76
CA ARG A 166 -2.98 -11.04 10.19
C ARG A 166 -4.32 -10.83 9.45
N PRO A 167 -4.95 -11.91 8.93
CA PRO A 167 -6.25 -11.82 8.27
C PRO A 167 -7.32 -11.16 9.15
N VAL A 168 -8.15 -10.32 8.53
CA VAL A 168 -9.29 -9.62 9.12
C VAL A 168 -10.56 -10.01 8.36
N SER A 169 -11.62 -10.36 9.10
CA SER A 169 -12.93 -10.68 8.51
C SER A 169 -13.67 -9.42 8.09
N THR A 170 -14.26 -9.45 6.89
CA THR A 170 -15.14 -8.43 6.32
C THR A 170 -16.61 -8.78 6.49
N GLY A 171 -16.95 -9.97 7.00
CA GLY A 171 -18.32 -10.44 7.19
C GLY A 171 -19.11 -10.72 5.89
N LYS A 172 -18.65 -10.20 4.74
CA LYS A 172 -19.27 -10.40 3.43
C LYS A 172 -18.23 -10.97 2.44
N PRO A 173 -18.61 -11.99 1.64
CA PRO A 173 -17.76 -12.50 0.58
C PRO A 173 -17.64 -11.46 -0.55
N HIS A 174 -16.46 -11.32 -1.13
CA HIS A 174 -16.25 -10.45 -2.29
C HIS A 174 -16.23 -11.25 -3.58
N GLU A 175 -16.92 -10.76 -4.61
CA GLU A 175 -16.89 -11.35 -5.95
C GLU A 175 -15.65 -10.90 -6.72
N LEU A 176 -14.95 -11.84 -7.36
CA LEU A 176 -13.84 -11.51 -8.22
C LEU A 176 -14.37 -11.23 -9.63
N CYS A 177 -13.97 -10.09 -10.20
CA CYS A 177 -14.40 -9.67 -11.53
C CYS A 177 -13.20 -9.49 -12.44
N GLN A 178 -13.32 -9.99 -13.67
CA GLN A 178 -12.40 -9.69 -14.76
C GLN A 178 -12.95 -8.51 -15.58
N SER A 179 -12.06 -7.61 -15.98
CA SER A 179 -12.38 -6.49 -16.87
C SER A 179 -11.52 -6.57 -18.13
N THR A 180 -12.04 -6.04 -19.23
CA THR A 180 -11.36 -6.00 -20.52
C THR A 180 -10.81 -4.58 -20.76
N PRO A 181 -9.52 -4.42 -21.09
CA PRO A 181 -8.95 -3.14 -21.46
C PRO A 181 -9.72 -2.51 -22.63
N LEU A 182 -10.00 -1.21 -22.54
CA LEU A 182 -10.66 -0.45 -23.62
C LEU A 182 -9.71 -0.22 -24.80
N TYR A 183 -8.43 0.00 -24.50
CA TYR A 183 -7.36 0.19 -25.49
C TYR A 183 -6.20 -0.78 -25.20
N PRO A 184 -6.22 -2.00 -25.75
CA PRO A 184 -5.24 -3.04 -25.41
C PRO A 184 -3.77 -2.63 -25.61
N HIS A 185 -3.49 -1.80 -26.61
CA HIS A 185 -2.13 -1.34 -26.94
C HIS A 185 -1.69 -0.09 -26.17
N GLU A 186 -2.59 0.59 -25.45
CA GLU A 186 -2.23 1.79 -24.68
C GLU A 186 -1.43 1.46 -23.41
N GLY A 187 -1.65 0.25 -22.86
CA GLY A 187 -1.14 -0.11 -21.55
C GLY A 187 -1.83 0.68 -20.43
N ALA A 188 -1.03 1.17 -19.48
CA ALA A 188 -1.53 2.04 -18.41
C ALA A 188 -1.72 3.46 -18.95
N TYR A 189 -2.89 4.04 -18.68
CA TYR A 189 -3.18 5.43 -19.03
C TYR A 189 -2.48 6.42 -18.08
N ALA A 190 -2.34 6.02 -16.81
CA ALA A 190 -1.56 6.71 -15.80
C ALA A 190 -0.90 5.70 -14.84
N THR A 191 0.31 6.00 -14.40
CA THR A 191 1.06 5.20 -13.42
C THR A 191 1.50 6.08 -12.26
N PHE A 192 1.28 5.61 -11.04
CA PHE A 192 1.64 6.29 -9.80
C PHE A 192 2.66 5.43 -9.06
N ILE A 193 3.82 6.01 -8.75
CA ILE A 193 4.92 5.33 -8.08
C ILE A 193 5.15 5.98 -6.73
N PHE A 194 4.98 5.21 -5.65
CA PHE A 194 5.35 5.62 -4.30
C PHE A 194 6.60 4.87 -3.88
N ARG A 195 7.72 5.59 -3.79
CA ARG A 195 9.00 5.08 -3.30
C ARG A 195 9.01 5.19 -1.78
N TYR A 196 8.77 4.09 -1.10
CA TYR A 196 8.67 4.09 0.34
C TYR A 196 10.01 3.74 0.99
N ARG A 197 10.36 4.47 2.05
CA ARG A 197 11.61 4.26 2.81
C ARG A 197 11.40 4.63 4.28
N PRO A 198 12.22 4.11 5.21
CA PRO A 198 12.22 4.59 6.59
C PRO A 198 12.44 6.11 6.67
N PRO A 199 11.75 6.81 7.59
CA PRO A 199 11.96 8.22 7.91
C PRO A 199 13.43 8.65 7.95
N ALA A 200 14.25 7.90 8.69
CA ALA A 200 15.68 8.22 8.86
C ALA A 200 16.45 8.22 7.53
N LEU A 201 16.11 7.31 6.60
CA LEU A 201 16.76 7.27 5.28
C LEU A 201 16.31 8.43 4.40
N LEU A 202 15.03 8.81 4.43
CA LEU A 202 14.54 9.97 3.70
C LEU A 202 15.18 11.27 4.22
N GLN A 203 15.37 11.38 5.53
CA GLN A 203 16.03 12.52 6.17
C GLN A 203 17.52 12.59 5.81
N ALA A 204 18.23 11.47 5.90
CA ALA A 204 19.65 11.40 5.53
C ALA A 204 19.89 11.75 4.05
N GLN A 205 18.90 11.49 3.19
CA GLN A 205 18.91 11.83 1.76
C GLN A 205 18.46 13.27 1.47
N GLY A 206 18.03 14.03 2.48
CA GLY A 206 17.50 15.38 2.31
C GLY A 206 16.13 15.45 1.62
N ILE A 207 15.42 14.32 1.50
CA ILE A 207 14.08 14.23 0.87
C ILE A 207 13.00 14.64 1.87
N MET A 208 13.18 14.26 3.13
CA MET A 208 12.25 14.59 4.22
C MET A 208 12.94 15.49 5.25
N PRO A 209 12.27 16.53 5.78
CA PRO A 209 12.84 17.35 6.84
C PRO A 209 13.18 16.53 8.10
N PRO A 210 14.25 16.88 8.83
CA PRO A 210 14.53 16.27 10.12
C PRO A 210 13.39 16.54 11.08
N ALA A 211 13.11 15.59 11.98
CA ALA A 211 12.14 15.82 13.04
C ALA A 211 12.58 17.04 13.84
N ALA A 212 11.66 17.98 14.07
CA ALA A 212 11.95 19.14 14.90
C ALA A 212 12.48 18.64 16.25
N PRO A 213 13.57 19.22 16.79
CA PRO A 213 13.99 18.89 18.14
C PRO A 213 12.81 19.19 19.05
N ALA A 214 12.38 18.19 19.82
CA ALA A 214 11.42 18.40 20.89
C ALA A 214 12.08 19.39 21.86
N PHE A 215 11.79 20.68 21.70
CA PHE A 215 12.09 21.67 22.72
C PHE A 215 11.27 21.22 23.93
N GLY A 216 11.97 20.61 24.90
CA GLY A 216 11.35 20.18 26.14
C GLY A 216 10.61 21.35 26.75
N GLU A 217 9.32 21.17 26.99
CA GLU A 217 8.57 21.97 27.95
C GLU A 217 9.18 21.71 29.32
N GLY A 218 10.19 22.52 29.63
CA GLY A 218 11.06 22.34 30.78
C GLY A 218 11.83 23.62 31.03
N SER A 219 11.13 24.73 31.24
CA SER A 219 11.71 25.84 32.01
C SER A 219 10.63 26.63 32.74
N GLY A 220 10.43 26.22 33.99
CA GLY A 220 10.49 27.11 35.14
C GLY A 220 9.99 28.53 34.96
N VAL A 221 8.86 28.80 35.62
CA VAL A 221 8.51 30.12 36.15
C VAL A 221 9.70 30.70 36.91
N GLY A 222 10.45 31.59 36.26
CA GLY A 222 11.53 32.37 36.83
C GLY A 222 11.25 33.85 36.59
N LYS A 223 10.68 34.50 37.60
CA LYS A 223 10.27 35.92 37.62
C LYS A 223 11.37 36.85 37.10
N GLY A 224 10.99 37.72 36.16
CA GLY A 224 11.78 38.89 35.82
C GLY A 224 11.94 39.83 37.00
N LYS A 225 13.17 40.33 37.20
CA LYS A 225 13.43 41.66 37.75
C LYS A 225 14.63 42.23 37.02
N ALA A 226 14.35 43.29 36.27
CA ALA A 226 15.36 44.21 35.75
C ALA A 226 16.09 44.90 36.89
N ARG A 227 17.40 45.12 36.72
CA ARG A 227 18.12 46.34 37.11
C ARG A 227 19.50 46.36 36.47
N ALA A 228 19.76 47.44 35.75
CA ALA A 228 21.06 47.82 35.23
C ALA A 228 22.02 48.24 36.35
N HIS A 229 23.31 47.95 36.22
CA HIS A 229 24.40 48.94 36.28
C HIS A 229 25.79 48.28 36.09
N SER A 230 26.54 48.88 35.15
CA SER A 230 28.01 49.10 35.01
C SER A 230 29.06 48.36 35.85
N ASN A 231 30.19 48.03 35.15
CA ASN A 231 31.64 48.04 35.50
C ASN A 231 32.05 47.96 36.99
N ASP A 232 33.05 47.18 37.41
CA ASP A 232 34.45 47.26 36.97
C ASP A 232 35.28 46.07 37.54
N LEU A 233 36.48 45.90 37.01
CA LEU A 233 37.53 44.93 37.30
C LEU A 233 38.04 44.96 38.75
N SER A 234 38.41 43.79 39.31
CA SER A 234 39.81 43.46 39.70
C SER A 234 39.96 42.36 40.76
N ASN A 235 40.97 41.53 40.50
CA ASN A 235 41.96 40.93 41.41
C ASN A 235 41.71 39.70 42.33
N SER A 236 42.62 38.75 42.12
CA SER A 236 43.38 37.90 43.07
C SER A 236 42.67 36.80 43.89
N GLY A 237 43.11 35.54 43.66
CA GLY A 237 43.06 34.44 44.64
C GLY A 237 44.15 34.59 45.74
N PRO A 238 44.65 33.53 46.40
CA PRO A 238 44.29 32.10 46.35
C PRO A 238 44.19 31.42 47.75
N SER A 239 44.01 30.08 47.76
CA SER A 239 44.41 29.07 48.78
C SER A 239 43.24 28.27 49.38
N ARG A 240 43.10 26.98 49.05
CA ARG A 240 43.81 25.79 49.61
C ARG A 240 43.15 25.35 50.93
N VAL A 241 42.45 24.21 50.94
CA VAL A 241 42.49 23.13 51.95
C VAL A 241 41.65 21.93 51.45
N LYS A 242 42.32 20.77 51.29
CA LYS A 242 41.78 19.39 51.40
C LYS A 242 41.96 18.95 52.87
N PRO A 243 41.12 18.07 53.43
CA PRO A 243 41.40 16.61 53.45
C PRO A 243 40.12 15.76 53.23
N GLU A 244 40.15 14.69 52.43
CA GLU A 244 40.48 13.27 52.73
C GLU A 244 39.50 12.46 53.62
N LYS A 245 38.94 11.41 52.98
CA LYS A 245 38.74 10.00 53.42
C LYS A 245 37.81 9.65 54.59
N SER A 246 36.77 8.86 54.28
CA SER A 246 36.62 7.43 54.68
C SER A 246 35.25 6.91 54.20
N ARG A 247 35.16 5.86 53.36
CA ARG A 247 35.19 4.41 53.64
C ARG A 247 33.98 3.90 54.45
N GLY A 248 33.09 3.13 53.80
CA GLY A 248 32.61 1.86 54.35
C GLY A 248 31.09 1.62 54.48
N LYS A 249 30.55 0.91 53.47
CA LYS A 249 29.71 -0.33 53.52
C LYS A 249 28.36 -0.37 54.26
N ASP A 250 27.34 -0.63 53.43
CA ASP A 250 26.36 -1.74 53.43
C ASP A 250 25.70 -2.20 54.74
N LYS A 251 24.36 -2.02 54.80
CA LYS A 251 23.41 -2.92 55.49
C LYS A 251 22.04 -2.97 54.79
N VAL A 252 21.84 -4.05 54.03
CA VAL A 252 20.76 -5.08 54.06
C VAL A 252 19.33 -4.72 54.56
N LYS A 253 18.36 -5.35 53.85
CA LYS A 253 16.96 -5.72 54.20
C LYS A 253 15.90 -4.64 54.01
N ALA A 254 14.68 -4.89 53.52
CA ALA A 254 13.94 -6.13 53.25
C ALA A 254 12.81 -5.83 52.25
N GLU A 255 12.39 -6.85 51.50
CA GLU A 255 11.08 -6.93 50.86
C GLU A 255 10.00 -7.16 51.95
N PRO A 256 8.77 -6.64 51.76
CA PRO A 256 7.66 -7.59 51.59
C PRO A 256 6.54 -7.10 50.64
N ALA A 257 6.03 -8.02 49.81
CA ALA A 257 4.60 -8.15 49.55
C ALA A 257 4.04 -9.26 50.50
N PRO A 258 2.72 -9.54 50.62
CA PRO A 258 1.56 -9.02 49.87
C PRO A 258 0.35 -8.63 50.75
N ALA A 259 -0.62 -7.90 50.20
CA ALA A 259 -2.02 -8.00 50.64
C ALA A 259 -2.99 -7.47 49.59
N SER A 260 -3.94 -8.35 49.26
CA SER A 260 -5.21 -8.10 48.60
C SER A 260 -6.06 -7.06 49.32
N GLY A 261 -6.83 -6.25 48.58
CA GLY A 261 -7.86 -5.41 49.18
C GLY A 261 -8.59 -4.54 48.15
N SER A 262 -9.77 -5.00 47.78
CA SER A 262 -10.84 -4.32 47.03
C SER A 262 -11.09 -2.86 47.45
N GLY A 263 -11.38 -2.00 46.47
CA GLY A 263 -11.92 -0.66 46.72
C GLY A 263 -12.29 0.07 45.42
N LEU A 264 -13.61 0.14 45.18
CA LEU A 264 -14.28 0.90 44.12
C LEU A 264 -14.06 2.41 44.28
N GLY A 265 -14.00 3.15 43.17
CA GLY A 265 -14.04 4.62 43.20
C GLY A 265 -13.71 5.33 41.89
N LEU A 266 -14.68 5.36 40.98
CA LEU A 266 -15.05 6.46 40.06
C LEU A 266 -13.96 7.43 39.60
N SER A 267 -13.67 7.41 38.29
CA SER A 267 -13.94 8.51 37.34
C SER A 267 -13.02 8.34 36.14
N ASP A 268 -13.55 7.93 34.99
CA ASP A 268 -12.92 8.36 33.75
C ASP A 268 -13.94 8.53 32.63
N GLN A 269 -13.64 9.53 31.84
CA GLN A 269 -14.50 10.28 30.97
C GLN A 269 -14.87 9.46 29.73
N SER A 270 -16.08 9.72 29.26
CA SER A 270 -16.65 9.21 28.02
C SER A 270 -15.73 9.44 26.82
N VAL A 271 -15.04 8.39 26.38
CA VAL A 271 -14.56 8.30 25.00
C VAL A 271 -15.69 7.72 24.17
N GLN A 272 -16.38 8.59 23.44
CA GLN A 272 -17.27 8.23 22.36
C GLN A 272 -16.51 7.28 21.41
N SER A 273 -16.97 6.05 21.35
CA SER A 273 -16.55 5.07 20.36
C SER A 273 -17.09 5.53 19.02
N ASP A 274 -16.27 6.25 18.25
CA ASP A 274 -16.57 6.57 16.86
C ASP A 274 -16.54 5.29 16.05
N VAL A 275 -17.74 4.80 15.76
CA VAL A 275 -18.04 3.77 14.79
C VAL A 275 -17.52 4.27 13.44
N ILE A 276 -16.43 3.70 12.93
CA ILE A 276 -16.01 3.96 11.56
C ILE A 276 -17.02 3.29 10.65
N GLU A 277 -17.97 4.09 10.16
CA GLU A 277 -18.94 3.69 9.16
C GLU A 277 -18.19 3.25 7.89
N LEU A 278 -18.24 1.95 7.64
CA LEU A 278 -17.87 1.34 6.38
C LEU A 278 -18.92 1.77 5.35
N PHE A 279 -18.73 2.93 4.75
CA PHE A 279 -19.42 3.28 3.51
C PHE A 279 -18.88 2.38 2.39
N ASP A 280 -19.42 1.17 2.33
CA ASP A 280 -19.53 0.43 1.09
C ASP A 280 -20.37 1.31 0.16
N SER A 281 -19.74 1.91 -0.85
CA SER A 281 -20.46 2.63 -1.89
C SER A 281 -21.55 1.72 -2.45
N ASP A 282 -22.80 2.13 -2.32
CA ASP A 282 -23.97 1.39 -2.79
C ASP A 282 -23.75 0.91 -4.23
N TYR A 283 -23.56 -0.40 -4.35
CA TYR A 283 -23.51 -1.09 -5.63
C TYR A 283 -24.95 -1.37 -6.05
N ASP A 284 -25.60 -0.40 -6.68
CA ASP A 284 -26.80 -0.68 -7.47
C ASP A 284 -26.37 -1.51 -8.69
N TYR A 285 -26.70 -2.81 -8.62
CA TYR A 285 -26.61 -3.77 -9.70
C TYR A 285 -27.92 -3.74 -10.48
N GLU A 286 -27.92 -3.08 -11.64
CA GLU A 286 -28.90 -3.39 -12.68
C GLU A 286 -28.41 -4.65 -13.41
N GLU A 287 -29.01 -5.79 -13.07
CA GLU A 287 -28.80 -7.09 -13.71
C GLU A 287 -29.40 -7.04 -15.12
N VAL A 288 -28.57 -6.81 -16.14
CA VAL A 288 -29.04 -6.91 -17.54
C VAL A 288 -28.73 -8.32 -18.05
N ASP A 289 -29.57 -9.28 -17.65
CA ASP A 289 -29.55 -10.64 -18.15
C ASP A 289 -30.09 -10.68 -19.60
N ARG A 290 -29.23 -10.43 -20.59
CA ARG A 290 -29.59 -10.58 -22.00
C ARG A 290 -29.43 -12.04 -22.42
N LYS A 291 -30.50 -12.82 -22.27
CA LYS A 291 -30.68 -14.07 -23.00
C LYS A 291 -30.71 -13.80 -24.52
N PRO A 292 -30.06 -14.62 -25.35
CA PRO A 292 -30.14 -14.46 -26.80
C PRO A 292 -31.58 -14.74 -27.27
N VAL A 293 -32.25 -13.72 -27.81
CA VAL A 293 -33.51 -13.88 -28.53
C VAL A 293 -33.20 -14.50 -29.89
N ILE A 294 -33.43 -15.80 -29.99
CA ILE A 294 -33.46 -16.50 -31.29
C ILE A 294 -34.76 -16.08 -31.98
N HIS A 295 -34.66 -15.18 -32.97
CA HIS A 295 -35.76 -14.92 -33.88
C HIS A 295 -36.02 -16.18 -34.72
N ARG A 296 -37.06 -16.94 -34.34
CA ARG A 296 -37.66 -17.96 -35.19
C ARG A 296 -38.50 -17.26 -36.26
N SER A 297 -37.94 -17.07 -37.45
CA SER A 297 -38.70 -16.75 -38.64
C SER A 297 -38.62 -17.91 -39.64
N GLY A 298 -39.75 -18.24 -40.25
CA GLY A 298 -39.76 -18.91 -41.56
C GLY A 298 -39.81 -20.44 -41.58
N ARG A 299 -41.03 -20.98 -41.42
CA ARG A 299 -41.60 -22.15 -42.12
C ARG A 299 -40.68 -22.83 -43.15
N ALA A 300 -40.07 -23.96 -42.80
CA ALA A 300 -39.31 -24.79 -43.73
C ALA A 300 -40.25 -25.50 -44.74
N ARG A 301 -40.09 -25.19 -46.03
CA ARG A 301 -40.56 -26.02 -47.14
C ARG A 301 -39.54 -27.13 -47.38
N ARG A 302 -39.98 -28.39 -47.35
CA ARG A 302 -39.21 -29.57 -47.75
C ARG A 302 -38.91 -29.50 -49.25
N VAL A 303 -37.64 -29.41 -49.62
CA VAL A 303 -37.15 -29.65 -51.00
C VAL A 303 -36.42 -30.99 -50.99
N LYS A 304 -36.72 -31.86 -51.96
CA LYS A 304 -36.09 -33.19 -52.12
C LYS A 304 -34.64 -33.02 -52.60
N PRO A 305 -33.71 -33.91 -52.21
CA PRO A 305 -32.35 -33.87 -52.70
C PRO A 305 -32.27 -34.38 -54.14
N GLU A 306 -31.67 -33.57 -55.01
CA GLU A 306 -31.27 -33.90 -56.37
C GLU A 306 -29.87 -34.53 -56.35
N ARG A 307 -29.71 -35.61 -57.11
CA ARG A 307 -28.51 -36.43 -57.17
C ARG A 307 -27.50 -35.73 -58.08
N VAL A 308 -26.34 -35.34 -57.55
CA VAL A 308 -25.20 -34.89 -58.37
C VAL A 308 -24.37 -36.12 -58.68
N GLU A 309 -24.30 -36.50 -59.96
CA GLU A 309 -23.33 -37.48 -60.45
C GLU A 309 -21.94 -36.84 -60.49
N ALA A 310 -20.95 -37.55 -59.96
CA ALA A 310 -19.55 -37.13 -59.98
C ALA A 310 -18.89 -37.62 -61.27
N ASP A 311 -18.21 -36.70 -61.97
CA ASP A 311 -17.41 -36.95 -63.17
C ASP A 311 -16.05 -37.55 -62.77
N PRO A 312 -15.65 -38.73 -63.27
CA PRO A 312 -14.49 -39.46 -62.75
C PRO A 312 -13.10 -38.95 -63.20
N ASP A 313 -12.97 -37.81 -63.87
CA ASP A 313 -11.68 -37.32 -64.40
C ASP A 313 -11.13 -36.04 -63.75
N ASP A 314 -11.67 -35.58 -62.61
CA ASP A 314 -11.16 -34.39 -61.92
C ASP A 314 -9.99 -34.72 -60.97
N VAL A 315 -8.80 -34.90 -61.56
CA VAL A 315 -7.53 -35.05 -60.85
C VAL A 315 -6.99 -33.65 -60.51
N ILE A 316 -7.04 -33.28 -59.23
CA ILE A 316 -6.42 -32.05 -58.72
C ILE A 316 -5.04 -32.39 -58.16
N ASP A 317 -4.00 -32.03 -58.92
CA ASP A 317 -2.60 -32.05 -58.51
C ASP A 317 -2.32 -30.88 -57.53
N LEU A 318 -1.63 -31.18 -56.43
CA LEU A 318 -1.26 -30.23 -55.38
C LEU A 318 0.25 -30.27 -55.19
N THR A 319 0.97 -29.55 -56.04
CA THR A 319 2.35 -29.11 -55.82
C THR A 319 2.40 -27.62 -56.17
N LEU A 320 2.37 -26.76 -55.15
CA LEU A 320 3.52 -26.00 -54.62
C LEU A 320 4.04 -24.96 -55.62
N ASP A 321 3.90 -23.69 -55.26
CA ASP A 321 4.85 -22.65 -55.61
C ASP A 321 5.07 -21.75 -54.38
N ASP A 322 6.34 -21.40 -54.21
CA ASP A 322 7.04 -20.81 -53.06
C ASP A 322 6.61 -19.39 -52.64
#